data_AF-A0A956D4N8-F1
#
_entry.id   AF-A0A956D4N8-F1
#
_cell.length_a   1.000
_cell.length_b   1.000
_cell.length_c   1.000
_cell.angle_alpha   90.00
_cell.angle_beta   90.00
_cell.angle_gamma   90.00
#
_symmetry.space_group_name_H-M   'P 1'
#
loop_
_entity.id
_entity.type
_entity.pdbx_description
1 polymer ?
#
loop_
_entity_poly.entity_id
_entity_poly.type
_entity_poly.pdbx_seq_one_letter_code
_entity_poly.pdbx_strand_id
1 'polypeptide(L)'
;MSAIEERLGFFVRHGMLERLPSRWQVSVGWAAMLPVTLSESERERERSRRGWMAQIPRRALFQVIYEPRQLWIDTGLSQRPAQIVRHLLSVYHEDAFLGYDLQLLQSHPGGLALLRDEAGKVASGHGRWARYLEKVTSWPGYHARLVKLATDAEAFHYPDPLDLDRRFASLVGFATWCTTLPDWPPLDFYR
;
A
#
# COMPACT_ATOMS: atom_id res chain seq x y z
N MET A 1 -21.29 -6.82 0.39
CA MET A 1 -20.53 -6.53 -0.84
C MET A 1 -19.15 -7.14 -0.70
N SER A 2 -18.50 -7.49 -1.81
CA SER A 2 -17.13 -8.05 -1.72
C SER A 2 -16.09 -6.95 -1.52
N ALA A 3 -14.93 -7.26 -0.93
CA ALA A 3 -13.83 -6.30 -0.79
C ALA A 3 -13.42 -5.68 -2.14
N ILE A 4 -13.38 -6.48 -3.21
CA ILE A 4 -13.13 -6.03 -4.59
C ILE A 4 -14.16 -4.97 -5.00
N GLU A 5 -15.44 -5.26 -4.83
CA GLU A 5 -16.55 -4.37 -5.21
C GLU A 5 -16.52 -3.06 -4.43
N GLU A 6 -16.21 -3.11 -3.13
CA GLU A 6 -16.14 -1.91 -2.31
C GLU A 6 -14.91 -1.05 -2.62
N ARG A 7 -13.71 -1.66 -2.66
CA ARG A 7 -12.45 -0.94 -2.84
C ARG A 7 -12.25 -0.49 -4.28
N LEU A 8 -12.37 -1.41 -5.25
CA LEU A 8 -12.17 -1.09 -6.66
C LEU A 8 -13.39 -0.42 -7.30
N GLY A 9 -14.59 -0.67 -6.77
CA GLY A 9 -15.79 0.02 -7.24
C GLY A 9 -15.76 1.52 -6.98
N PHE A 10 -14.98 1.98 -5.99
CA PHE A 10 -14.67 3.40 -5.83
C PHE A 10 -14.04 3.97 -7.11
N PHE A 11 -13.02 3.32 -7.66
CA PHE A 11 -12.30 3.78 -8.86
C PHE A 11 -13.12 3.63 -10.14
N VAL A 12 -14.01 2.63 -10.21
CA VAL A 12 -14.98 2.52 -11.30
C VAL A 12 -15.92 3.71 -11.31
N ARG A 13 -16.48 4.09 -10.15
CA ARG A 13 -17.39 5.25 -10.04
C ARG A 13 -16.72 6.59 -10.38
N HIS A 14 -15.40 6.68 -10.27
CA HIS A 14 -14.61 7.87 -10.63
C HIS A 14 -14.01 7.80 -12.04
N GLY A 15 -14.36 6.80 -12.84
CA GLY A 15 -13.90 6.67 -14.23
C GLY A 15 -12.42 6.32 -14.40
N MET A 16 -11.74 5.91 -13.33
CA MET A 16 -10.33 5.51 -13.36
C MET A 16 -10.14 4.03 -13.71
N LEU A 17 -11.20 3.23 -13.57
CA LEU A 17 -11.21 1.81 -13.90
C LEU A 17 -12.47 1.51 -14.71
N GLU A 18 -12.32 0.87 -15.87
CA GLU A 18 -13.46 0.58 -16.76
C GLU A 18 -14.44 -0.44 -16.18
N ARG A 19 -13.90 -1.48 -15.53
CA ARG A 19 -14.69 -2.57 -14.92
C ARG A 19 -13.97 -3.22 -13.75
N LEU A 20 -14.73 -3.92 -12.92
CA LEU A 20 -14.18 -4.71 -11.83
C LEU A 20 -13.51 -5.99 -12.36
N PRO A 21 -12.30 -6.35 -11.86
CA PRO A 21 -11.76 -7.68 -12.06
C PRO A 21 -12.53 -8.70 -11.22
N SER A 22 -12.56 -9.95 -11.67
CA SER A 22 -13.11 -11.07 -10.89
C SER A 22 -12.18 -11.43 -9.73
N ARG A 23 -12.70 -12.22 -8.77
CA ARG A 23 -11.87 -12.76 -7.67
C ARG A 23 -10.70 -13.60 -8.18
N TRP A 24 -10.91 -14.37 -9.25
CA TRP A 24 -9.87 -15.17 -9.87
C TRP A 24 -8.78 -14.30 -10.49
N GLN A 25 -9.18 -13.31 -11.29
CA GLN A 25 -8.27 -12.35 -11.90
C GLN A 25 -7.40 -11.65 -10.85
N VAL A 26 -7.98 -11.22 -9.73
CA VAL A 26 -7.23 -10.62 -8.61
C VAL A 26 -6.28 -11.63 -7.97
N SER A 27 -6.68 -12.89 -7.76
CA SER A 27 -5.80 -13.92 -7.18
C SER A 27 -4.60 -14.25 -8.06
N VAL A 28 -4.82 -14.41 -9.37
CA VAL A 28 -3.73 -14.63 -10.33
C VAL A 28 -2.84 -13.40 -10.42
N GLY A 29 -3.46 -12.21 -10.46
CA GLY A 29 -2.72 -10.96 -10.50
C GLY A 29 -1.83 -10.78 -9.27
N TRP A 30 -2.34 -11.11 -8.08
CA TRP A 30 -1.58 -11.09 -6.84
C TRP A 30 -0.38 -12.03 -6.89
N ALA A 31 -0.57 -13.27 -7.37
CA ALA A 31 0.53 -14.22 -7.52
C ALA A 31 1.65 -13.69 -8.43
N ALA A 32 1.30 -12.95 -9.48
CA ALA A 32 2.27 -12.31 -10.37
C ALA A 32 2.94 -11.06 -9.77
N MET A 33 2.29 -10.39 -8.82
CA MET A 33 2.83 -9.24 -8.09
C MET A 33 3.83 -9.67 -7.00
N LEU A 34 3.74 -10.91 -6.49
CA LEU A 34 4.59 -11.41 -5.40
C LEU A 34 6.09 -11.16 -5.57
N PRO A 35 6.72 -11.37 -6.74
CA PRO A 35 8.14 -11.08 -6.91
C PRO A 35 8.48 -9.61 -6.64
N VAL A 36 7.60 -8.68 -7.04
CA VAL A 36 7.76 -7.25 -6.80
C VAL A 36 7.58 -6.93 -5.31
N THR A 37 6.55 -7.48 -4.68
CA THR A 37 6.29 -7.30 -3.23
C THR A 37 7.39 -7.87 -2.34
N LEU A 38 8.03 -8.96 -2.76
CA LEU A 38 9.11 -9.63 -2.02
C LEU A 38 10.49 -9.05 -2.36
N SER A 39 10.62 -8.34 -3.47
CA SER A 39 11.86 -7.66 -3.82
C SER A 39 11.98 -6.34 -3.05
N GLU A 40 13.15 -6.12 -2.44
CA GLU A 40 13.54 -4.79 -1.97
C GLU A 40 14.32 -4.08 -3.08
N SER A 41 13.98 -2.83 -3.38
CA SER A 41 14.80 -2.00 -4.25
C SER A 41 16.20 -1.80 -3.67
N GLU A 42 17.21 -1.53 -4.51
CA GLU A 42 18.58 -1.31 -4.03
C GLU A 42 18.66 -0.14 -3.05
N ARG A 43 17.89 0.92 -3.29
CA ARG A 43 17.80 2.07 -2.40
C ARG A 43 17.14 1.73 -1.06
N GLU A 44 16.05 0.97 -1.07
CA GLU A 44 15.44 0.48 0.17
C GLU A 44 16.42 -0.40 0.93
N ARG A 45 17.15 -1.29 0.25
CA ARG A 45 18.14 -2.18 0.87
C ARG A 45 19.29 -1.39 1.50
N GLU A 46 19.83 -0.41 0.78
CA GLU A 46 20.92 0.44 1.28
C GLU A 46 20.46 1.25 2.50
N ARG A 47 19.26 1.84 2.44
CA ARG A 47 18.73 2.72 3.48
C ARG A 47 18.25 1.96 4.71
N SER A 48 17.55 0.84 4.50
CA SER A 48 17.08 -0.07 5.56
C SER A 48 18.22 -0.63 6.40
N ARG A 49 19.47 -0.61 5.91
CA ARG A 49 20.62 -1.15 6.63
C ARG A 49 21.53 -0.09 7.26
N ARG A 50 21.23 1.21 7.11
CA ARG A 50 22.03 2.29 7.69
C ARG A 50 21.76 2.52 9.19
N GLY A 51 20.57 2.19 9.68
CA GLY A 51 20.17 2.39 11.08
C GLY A 51 20.23 1.13 11.94
N TRP A 52 20.55 1.28 13.23
CA TRP A 52 20.54 0.16 14.21
C TRP A 52 19.15 -0.48 14.38
N MET A 53 18.08 0.34 14.34
CA MET A 53 16.68 -0.13 14.40
C MET A 53 16.13 -0.63 13.07
N ALA A 54 16.73 -0.23 11.95
CA ALA A 54 16.27 -0.59 10.61
C ALA A 54 16.76 -1.98 10.17
N GLN A 55 17.73 -2.57 10.89
CA GLN A 55 18.20 -3.94 10.68
C GLN A 55 17.03 -4.94 10.72
N ILE A 56 16.97 -5.81 9.72
CA ILE A 56 15.83 -6.71 9.44
C ILE A 56 15.30 -7.41 10.70
N PRO A 57 16.11 -8.07 11.55
CA PRO A 57 15.58 -8.79 12.72
C PRO A 57 14.84 -7.90 13.72
N ARG A 58 15.33 -6.66 13.93
CA ARG A 58 14.72 -5.71 14.87
C ARG A 58 13.53 -5.00 14.27
N ARG A 59 13.66 -4.59 13.00
CA ARG A 59 12.58 -4.00 12.23
C ARG A 59 11.39 -4.95 12.15
N ALA A 60 11.62 -6.21 11.77
CA ALA A 60 10.58 -7.22 11.69
C ALA A 60 9.91 -7.45 13.04
N LEU A 61 10.68 -7.58 14.13
CA LEU A 61 10.12 -7.74 15.48
C LEU A 61 9.25 -6.53 15.87
N PHE A 62 9.75 -5.31 15.66
CA PHE A 62 8.99 -4.10 15.92
C PHE A 62 7.71 -4.05 15.09
N GLN A 63 7.79 -4.33 13.79
CA GLN A 63 6.65 -4.34 12.88
C GLN A 63 5.61 -5.38 13.28
N VAL A 64 6.01 -6.56 13.75
CA VAL A 64 5.06 -7.57 14.26
C VAL A 64 4.35 -7.08 15.53
N ILE A 65 5.08 -6.44 16.45
CA ILE A 65 4.49 -5.85 17.66
C ILE A 65 3.56 -4.68 17.30
N TYR A 66 3.97 -3.86 16.34
CA TYR A 66 3.28 -2.65 15.94
C TYR A 66 2.12 -2.89 14.99
N GLU A 67 2.13 -3.91 14.14
CA GLU A 67 1.05 -4.33 13.24
C GLU A 67 1.19 -5.82 12.90
N PRO A 68 0.61 -6.74 13.71
CA PRO A 68 0.75 -8.17 13.50
C PRO A 68 0.24 -8.66 12.14
N ARG A 69 -0.71 -7.94 11.52
CA ARG A 69 -1.25 -8.31 10.20
C ARG A 69 -0.19 -8.27 9.10
N GLN A 70 0.91 -7.54 9.31
CA GLN A 70 2.01 -7.41 8.36
C GLN A 70 2.70 -8.74 8.02
N LEU A 71 2.50 -9.79 8.84
CA LEU A 71 2.97 -11.16 8.51
C LEU A 71 2.17 -11.84 7.39
N TRP A 72 0.97 -11.33 7.09
CA TRP A 72 0.10 -11.88 6.06
C TRP A 72 0.19 -11.02 4.80
N ILE A 73 0.94 -11.49 3.82
CA ILE A 73 1.07 -10.83 2.52
C ILE A 73 -0.21 -11.11 1.72
N ASP A 74 -0.94 -10.06 1.35
CA ASP A 74 -2.10 -10.11 0.45
C ASP A 74 -2.13 -8.88 -0.47
N THR A 75 -3.24 -8.64 -1.17
CA THR A 75 -3.42 -7.47 -2.05
C THR A 75 -3.78 -6.18 -1.29
N GLY A 76 -3.90 -6.20 0.04
CA GLY A 76 -4.38 -5.07 0.82
C GLY A 76 -5.89 -4.79 0.69
N LEU A 77 -6.59 -5.33 -0.31
CA LEU A 77 -8.02 -5.09 -0.55
C LEU A 77 -8.92 -5.44 0.64
N SER A 78 -8.52 -6.46 1.43
CA SER A 78 -9.27 -6.92 2.60
C SER A 78 -8.91 -6.17 3.89
N GLN A 79 -7.87 -5.34 3.85
CA GLN A 79 -7.32 -4.70 5.03
C GLN A 79 -8.17 -3.50 5.46
N ARG A 80 -8.17 -3.24 6.76
CA ARG A 80 -8.78 -2.04 7.33
C ARG A 80 -7.84 -0.85 7.11
N PRO A 81 -8.35 0.38 6.98
CA PRO A 81 -7.51 1.56 6.76
C PRO A 81 -6.47 1.75 7.86
N ALA A 82 -6.81 1.47 9.12
CA ALA A 82 -5.86 1.54 10.23
C ALA A 82 -4.67 0.56 10.09
N GLN A 83 -4.86 -0.60 9.45
CA GLN A 83 -3.79 -1.58 9.22
C GLN A 83 -2.84 -1.08 8.14
N ILE A 84 -3.39 -0.56 7.03
CA ILE A 84 -2.61 0.04 5.94
C ILE A 84 -1.83 1.25 6.45
N VAL A 85 -2.45 2.11 7.27
CA VAL A 85 -1.75 3.24 7.90
C VAL A 85 -0.61 2.75 8.79
N ARG A 86 -0.83 1.77 9.68
CA ARG A 86 0.25 1.25 10.54
C ARG A 86 1.39 0.61 9.73
N HIS A 87 1.07 -0.06 8.63
CA HIS A 87 2.07 -0.55 7.68
C HIS A 87 2.91 0.62 7.13
N LEU A 88 2.27 1.63 6.54
CA LEU A 88 2.95 2.79 5.96
C LEU A 88 3.79 3.57 6.98
N LEU A 89 3.36 3.66 8.24
CA LEU A 89 4.11 4.35 9.29
C LEU A 89 5.37 3.59 9.73
N SER A 90 5.40 2.26 9.55
CA SER A 90 6.45 1.38 10.07
C SER A 90 7.34 0.75 9.02
N VAL A 91 7.02 0.92 7.73
CA VAL A 91 7.82 0.51 6.58
C VAL A 91 8.16 1.74 5.75
N TYR A 92 9.43 1.89 5.40
CA TYR A 92 9.81 2.88 4.40
C TYR A 92 9.55 2.27 3.02
N HIS A 93 8.78 2.99 2.21
CA HIS A 93 8.63 2.75 0.78
C HIS A 93 9.18 3.96 0.03
N GLU A 94 9.80 3.73 -1.12
CA GLU A 94 10.04 4.84 -2.04
C GLU A 94 8.71 5.40 -2.55
N ASP A 95 8.68 6.70 -2.87
CA ASP A 95 7.47 7.36 -3.38
C ASP A 95 6.81 6.59 -4.52
N ALA A 96 7.62 6.01 -5.42
CA ALA A 96 7.14 5.22 -6.55
C ALA A 96 6.28 4.00 -6.16
N PHE A 97 6.51 3.41 -4.97
CA PHE A 97 5.73 2.28 -4.46
C PHE A 97 4.48 2.71 -3.67
N LEU A 98 4.40 3.95 -3.20
CA LEU A 98 3.31 4.43 -2.35
C LEU A 98 2.00 4.64 -3.11
N GLY A 99 2.01 4.71 -4.45
CA GLY A 99 0.82 4.90 -5.27
C GLY A 99 -0.25 3.83 -5.01
N TYR A 100 0.16 2.58 -4.80
CA TYR A 100 -0.75 1.47 -4.51
C TYR A 100 -1.49 1.65 -3.17
N ASP A 101 -0.74 1.90 -2.09
CA ASP A 101 -1.31 2.05 -0.75
C ASP A 101 -2.15 3.32 -0.59
N LEU A 102 -1.76 4.42 -1.25
CA LEU A 102 -2.55 5.65 -1.29
C LEU A 102 -3.90 5.41 -1.95
N GLN A 103 -3.95 4.67 -3.06
CA GLN A 103 -5.22 4.32 -3.72
C GLN A 103 -6.06 3.35 -2.87
N LEU A 104 -5.44 2.38 -2.19
CA LEU A 104 -6.16 1.56 -1.22
C LEU A 104 -6.82 2.43 -0.15
N LEU A 105 -6.06 3.31 0.50
CA LEU A 105 -6.58 4.21 1.53
C LEU A 105 -7.65 5.17 1.02
N GLN A 106 -7.49 5.72 -0.18
CA GLN A 106 -8.47 6.61 -0.79
C GLN A 106 -9.81 5.93 -1.05
N SER A 107 -9.80 4.63 -1.36
CA SER A 107 -11.05 3.90 -1.51
C SER A 107 -11.85 3.83 -0.20
N HIS A 108 -11.19 3.91 0.96
CA HIS A 108 -11.85 3.88 2.27
C HIS A 108 -12.39 5.26 2.64
N PRO A 109 -13.62 5.36 3.16
CA PRO A 109 -14.12 6.61 3.74
C PRO A 109 -13.16 7.13 4.82
N GLY A 110 -12.57 8.31 4.59
CA GLY A 110 -11.62 8.94 5.51
C GLY A 110 -10.25 8.27 5.62
N GLY A 111 -9.91 7.29 4.76
CA GLY A 111 -8.64 6.56 4.86
C GLY A 111 -7.40 7.44 4.68
N LEU A 112 -7.43 8.38 3.73
CA LEU A 112 -6.34 9.36 3.54
C LEU A 112 -6.25 10.36 4.69
N ALA A 113 -7.40 10.80 5.23
CA ALA A 113 -7.42 11.68 6.40
C ALA A 113 -6.79 10.99 7.62
N LEU A 114 -7.08 9.70 7.83
CA LEU A 114 -6.45 8.90 8.88
C LEU A 114 -4.93 8.82 8.71
N LEU A 115 -4.45 8.59 7.48
CA LEU A 115 -3.01 8.58 7.21
C LEU A 115 -2.38 9.94 7.53
N ARG A 116 -3.00 11.04 7.07
CA ARG A 116 -2.53 12.40 7.32
C ARG A 116 -2.41 12.67 8.82
N ASP A 117 -3.43 12.32 9.60
CA ASP A 117 -3.46 12.60 11.04
C ASP A 117 -2.41 11.76 11.79
N GLU A 118 -2.32 10.46 11.52
CA GLU A 118 -1.37 9.58 12.21
C GLU A 118 0.08 9.84 11.78
N ALA A 119 0.35 10.07 10.49
CA ALA A 119 1.67 10.46 10.02
C ALA A 119 2.08 11.85 10.55
N GLY A 120 1.13 12.79 10.66
CA GLY A 120 1.34 14.10 11.27
C GLY A 120 1.73 14.02 12.75
N LYS A 121 1.11 13.12 13.52
CA LYS A 121 1.50 12.84 14.91
C LYS A 121 2.95 12.36 14.98
N VAL A 122 3.33 11.40 14.14
CA VAL A 122 4.71 10.89 14.10
C VAL A 122 5.71 11.96 13.69
N ALA A 123 5.41 12.71 12.62
CA ALA A 123 6.27 13.76 12.09
C ALA A 123 6.52 14.90 13.09
N SER A 124 5.52 15.19 13.94
CA SER A 124 5.62 16.19 15.01
C SER A 124 6.18 15.63 16.33
N GLY A 125 6.58 14.35 16.37
CA GLY A 125 7.09 13.69 17.57
C GLY A 125 6.03 13.34 18.62
N HIS A 126 4.74 13.45 18.30
CA HIS A 126 3.63 13.14 19.19
C HIS A 126 3.25 11.65 19.14
N GLY A 127 3.04 11.08 20.33
CA GLY A 127 2.58 9.71 20.51
C GLY A 127 3.67 8.73 20.93
N ARG A 128 3.26 7.66 21.64
CA ARG A 128 4.18 6.70 22.28
C ARG A 128 5.17 6.02 21.31
N TRP A 129 4.79 5.90 20.03
CA TRP A 129 5.57 5.19 19.03
C TRP A 129 6.37 6.11 18.09
N ALA A 130 6.19 7.43 18.15
CA ALA A 130 6.73 8.35 17.15
C ALA A 130 8.25 8.20 16.95
N ARG A 131 9.01 8.23 18.05
CA ARG A 131 10.48 8.06 18.04
C ARG A 131 10.93 6.68 17.54
N TYR A 132 10.10 5.64 17.68
CA TYR A 132 10.43 4.30 17.18
C TYR A 132 10.15 4.20 15.68
N LEU A 133 9.00 4.72 15.22
CA LEU A 133 8.61 4.73 13.82
C LEU A 133 9.59 5.53 12.96
N GLU A 134 10.05 6.69 13.45
CA GLU A 134 11.11 7.47 12.80
C GLU A 134 12.41 6.66 12.66
N LYS A 135 12.83 5.97 13.73
CA LYS A 135 14.06 5.14 13.70
C LYS A 135 13.93 3.91 12.81
N VAL A 136 12.76 3.29 12.76
CA VAL A 136 12.52 2.07 11.98
C VAL A 136 12.47 2.37 10.49
N THR A 137 11.86 3.49 10.10
CA THR A 137 11.84 3.97 8.71
C THR A 137 13.19 4.54 8.27
N SER A 138 13.99 5.08 9.20
CA SER A 138 15.37 5.53 8.97
C SER A 138 15.52 6.54 7.81
N TRP A 139 14.46 7.29 7.50
CA TRP A 139 14.47 8.34 6.46
C TRP A 139 13.97 9.68 7.02
N PRO A 140 14.81 10.73 7.01
CA PRO A 140 14.41 12.05 7.49
C PRO A 140 13.19 12.60 6.74
N GLY A 141 12.19 13.03 7.50
CA GLY A 141 10.98 13.64 6.94
C GLY A 141 10.03 12.66 6.23
N TYR A 142 10.23 11.34 6.34
CA TYR A 142 9.35 10.34 5.72
C TYR A 142 7.88 10.53 6.09
N HIS A 143 7.56 10.64 7.38
CA HIS A 143 6.17 10.81 7.82
C HIS A 143 5.58 12.17 7.40
N ALA A 144 6.39 13.22 7.30
CA ALA A 144 5.95 14.51 6.73
C ALA A 144 5.69 14.38 5.22
N ARG A 145 6.48 13.57 4.51
CA ARG A 145 6.22 13.23 3.10
C ARG A 145 4.91 12.46 2.93
N LEU A 146 4.61 11.50 3.81
CA LEU A 146 3.32 10.78 3.81
C LEU A 146 2.12 11.72 3.99
N VAL A 147 2.22 12.74 4.86
CA VAL A 147 1.19 13.78 5.03
C VAL A 147 0.92 14.51 3.71
N LYS A 148 1.98 14.93 3.01
CA LYS A 148 1.86 15.61 1.72
C LYS A 148 1.23 14.69 0.68
N LEU A 149 1.72 13.45 0.56
CA LEU A 149 1.22 12.47 -0.40
C LEU A 149 -0.25 12.11 -0.15
N ALA A 150 -0.67 11.99 1.11
CA ALA A 150 -2.07 11.76 1.45
C ALA A 150 -2.97 12.92 1.00
N THR A 151 -2.49 14.16 1.15
CA THR A 151 -3.20 15.37 0.70
C THR A 151 -3.29 15.43 -0.83
N ASP A 152 -2.17 15.16 -1.52
CA ASP A 152 -2.12 15.14 -2.98
C ASP A 152 -3.06 14.04 -3.53
N ALA A 153 -3.09 12.87 -2.88
CA ALA A 153 -3.95 11.76 -3.26
C ALA A 153 -5.45 12.05 -3.12
N GLU A 154 -5.87 12.95 -2.20
CA GLU A 154 -7.27 13.40 -2.12
C GLU A 154 -7.71 14.08 -3.43
N ALA A 155 -6.77 14.74 -4.12
CA ALA A 155 -6.95 15.34 -5.44
C ALA A 155 -6.61 14.38 -6.61
N PHE A 156 -6.50 13.07 -6.35
CA PHE A 156 -6.11 12.05 -7.33
C PHE A 156 -4.72 12.28 -7.94
N HIS A 157 -3.84 12.99 -7.24
CA HIS A 157 -2.45 13.13 -7.62
C HIS A 157 -1.60 12.11 -6.87
N TYR A 158 -1.01 11.17 -7.60
CA TYR A 158 -0.17 10.12 -7.06
C TYR A 158 1.29 10.34 -7.46
N PRO A 159 2.25 9.82 -6.68
CA PRO A 159 3.66 9.85 -7.05
C PRO A 159 3.91 9.14 -8.38
N ASP A 160 4.90 9.62 -9.14
CA ASP A 160 5.34 8.99 -10.38
C ASP A 160 5.92 7.59 -10.07
N PRO A 161 5.45 6.52 -10.73
CA PRO A 161 5.99 5.18 -10.55
C PRO A 161 7.46 5.03 -11.00
N LEU A 162 8.05 6.05 -11.64
CA LEU A 162 9.43 6.02 -12.16
C LEU A 162 9.67 4.77 -13.03
N ASP A 163 10.70 3.99 -12.71
CA ASP A 163 11.11 2.77 -13.43
C ASP A 163 10.34 1.51 -12.98
N LEU A 164 9.37 1.65 -12.07
CA LEU A 164 8.59 0.50 -11.62
C LEU A 164 7.62 0.02 -12.69
N ASP A 165 7.32 -1.27 -12.62
CA ASP A 165 6.27 -1.85 -13.44
C ASP A 165 4.94 -1.16 -13.14
N ARG A 166 4.43 -0.42 -14.12
CA ARG A 166 3.18 0.34 -14.01
C ARG A 166 1.98 -0.53 -13.64
N ARG A 167 2.05 -1.84 -13.90
CA ARG A 167 1.03 -2.81 -13.48
C ARG A 167 0.94 -2.94 -11.97
N PHE A 168 2.02 -2.70 -11.23
CA PHE A 168 2.10 -2.95 -9.80
C PHE A 168 2.37 -1.71 -8.96
N ALA A 169 2.75 -0.59 -9.59
CA ALA A 169 3.00 0.67 -8.88
C ALA A 169 1.71 1.40 -8.39
N SER A 170 0.53 0.98 -8.87
CA SER A 170 -0.75 1.54 -8.44
C SER A 170 -1.83 0.47 -8.38
N LEU A 171 -2.82 0.67 -7.51
CA LEU A 171 -3.96 -0.25 -7.37
C LEU A 171 -4.82 -0.27 -8.64
N VAL A 172 -5.01 0.89 -9.28
CA VAL A 172 -5.73 1.01 -10.55
C VAL A 172 -4.96 0.30 -11.67
N GLY A 173 -3.64 0.47 -11.74
CA GLY A 173 -2.79 -0.26 -12.70
C GLY A 173 -2.88 -1.77 -12.50
N PHE A 174 -2.84 -2.21 -11.24
CA PHE A 174 -3.01 -3.62 -10.87
C PHE A 174 -4.37 -4.15 -11.29
N ALA A 175 -5.44 -3.46 -10.93
CA ALA A 175 -6.80 -3.85 -11.27
C ALA A 175 -7.01 -3.88 -12.79
N THR A 176 -6.52 -2.87 -13.51
CA THR A 176 -6.59 -2.80 -14.98
C THR A 176 -5.90 -4.02 -15.59
N TRP A 177 -4.69 -4.34 -15.15
CA TRP A 177 -4.00 -5.52 -15.64
C TRP A 177 -4.74 -6.82 -15.28
N CYS A 178 -5.27 -6.94 -14.06
CA CYS A 178 -6.10 -8.09 -13.66
C CYS A 178 -7.27 -8.30 -14.62
N THR A 179 -7.91 -7.23 -15.10
CA THR A 179 -9.02 -7.36 -16.06
C THR A 179 -8.58 -7.96 -17.40
N THR A 180 -7.30 -7.85 -17.78
CA THR A 180 -6.79 -8.46 -19.02
C THR A 180 -6.55 -9.97 -18.90
N LEU A 181 -6.53 -10.51 -17.68
CA LEU A 181 -6.31 -11.94 -17.45
C LEU A 181 -7.56 -12.75 -17.83
N PRO A 182 -7.41 -14.01 -18.28
CA PRO A 182 -8.55 -14.89 -18.47
C PRO A 182 -9.39 -15.00 -17.19
N ASP A 183 -10.70 -14.86 -17.31
CA ASP A 183 -11.60 -15.09 -16.19
C ASP A 183 -11.92 -16.58 -16.08
N TRP A 184 -11.70 -17.17 -14.91
CA TRP A 184 -11.91 -18.59 -14.67
C TRP A 184 -12.42 -18.88 -13.26
N PRO A 185 -13.43 -19.75 -13.09
CA PRO A 185 -14.28 -20.25 -14.15
C PRO A 185 -15.09 -19.12 -14.80
N PRO A 186 -15.41 -19.20 -16.10
CA PRO A 186 -16.36 -18.27 -16.70
C PRO A 186 -17.72 -18.36 -15.99
N LEU A 187 -18.51 -17.28 -16.04
CA LEU A 187 -19.77 -17.11 -15.30
C LEU A 187 -20.80 -18.24 -15.50
N ASP A 188 -20.65 -19.04 -16.56
CA ASP A 188 -21.49 -20.15 -16.99
C ASP A 188 -20.89 -21.54 -16.74
N PHE A 189 -19.70 -21.66 -16.17
CA PHE A 189 -18.98 -22.95 -16.05
C PHE A 189 -19.72 -24.05 -15.28
N TYR A 190 -20.59 -23.68 -14.34
CA TYR A 190 -21.41 -24.62 -13.54
C TYR A 190 -22.90 -24.58 -13.91
N ARG A 191 -23.27 -23.96 -15.04
CA ARG A 191 -24.66 -23.95 -15.51
C ARG A 191 -24.99 -25.15 -16.38
#